data_AF-A0A1H3VMV7-F1
#
_entry.id   AF-A0A1H3VMV7-F1
#
_cell.length_a   1.000
_cell.length_b   1.000
_cell.length_c   1.000
_cell.angle_alpha   90.00
_cell.angle_beta   90.00
_cell.angle_gamma   90.00
#
_symmetry.space_group_name_H-M   'P 1'
#
loop_
_entity.id
_entity.type
_entity.pdbx_description
1 polymer ?
#
loop_
_entity_poly.entity_id
_entity_poly.type
_entity_poly.pdbx_seq_one_letter_code
_entity_poly.pdbx_strand_id
1 'polypeptide(L)'
;MKRKSLVWVLALVYAAMAGLCVYLNLFSRQRDGLANLIVNVVMFVIVGIIFLKCEFNSFRPTDRMIRDLDKATDQIRTDAANAKSYLWEQYRKDHTELFAEATLQREYGDFRREMGRIGTMKNASYNCDIEDYINSDLTDAAIHRNMLNQVPGAMTGLGILGTFIGLSLGLQGFNIGSTQEITDSISPLMDGIKVAFHTSIYGMIFSLVFNYVYKRKLDNAESAVEDFLSAFRKYVLPDTMTDGINRLMEIEQQQNEAIHALADTVGVQLSDGLSKMLEPQFDRFDKTLEKFGNVATQNQLDALNRVVAAFIEEMNKSLGGSFNKLSEAITNAYLLQRNTANQMTEILDRTGSATANLQEIDRQTASIINALNIYTSNVESAQAEIERGAEAVRRQADDNGQFLTDLNASRLQLNATAEALGARLQTQADLLQQLRGTVIQMPERVQDTFHVIDRNLVDVETHLYNTVAQIKSSTDAVPVMVQDAYSGIGAAFERAADAVENLADTLDRMAADPLSTEGGGGRR
;
A
#
# COMPACT_ATOMS: atom_id res chain seq x y z
N MET A 1 -27.73 16.21 7.59
CA MET A 1 -27.63 17.12 6.41
C MET A 1 -28.37 16.46 5.26
N LYS A 2 -29.47 17.05 4.77
CA LYS A 2 -30.36 16.42 3.78
C LYS A 2 -29.56 16.01 2.53
N ARG A 3 -29.72 14.78 2.03
CA ARG A 3 -28.96 14.15 0.92
C ARG A 3 -28.80 15.00 -0.36
N LYS A 4 -29.72 15.95 -0.60
CA LYS A 4 -29.62 16.95 -1.68
C LYS A 4 -28.48 17.97 -1.47
N SER A 5 -28.06 18.23 -0.24
CA SER A 5 -27.06 19.26 0.10
C SER A 5 -25.67 18.95 -0.45
N LEU A 6 -25.33 17.67 -0.65
CA LEU A 6 -23.98 17.27 -1.08
C LEU A 6 -23.67 17.65 -2.53
N VAL A 7 -24.65 17.56 -3.43
CA VAL A 7 -24.50 18.01 -4.83
C VAL A 7 -24.37 19.53 -4.88
N TRP A 8 -25.13 20.24 -4.04
CA TRP A 8 -25.02 21.69 -3.91
C TRP A 8 -23.64 22.13 -3.41
N VAL A 9 -22.96 21.34 -2.57
CA VAL A 9 -21.59 21.64 -2.15
C VAL A 9 -20.63 21.64 -3.34
N LEU A 10 -20.71 20.64 -4.21
CA LEU A 10 -19.83 20.54 -5.39
C LEU A 10 -20.07 21.71 -6.36
N ALA A 11 -21.33 22.02 -6.65
CA ALA A 11 -21.72 23.12 -7.52
C ALA A 11 -21.37 24.49 -6.93
N LEU A 12 -21.55 24.68 -5.62
CA LEU A 12 -21.21 25.91 -4.91
C LEU A 12 -19.69 26.12 -4.90
N VAL A 13 -18.91 25.08 -4.62
CA VAL A 13 -17.44 25.18 -4.67
C VAL A 13 -16.99 25.47 -6.09
N TYR A 14 -17.54 24.81 -7.11
CA TYR A 14 -17.24 25.13 -8.50
C TYR A 14 -17.53 26.59 -8.83
N ALA A 15 -18.71 27.10 -8.48
CA ALA A 15 -19.09 28.49 -8.70
C ALA A 15 -18.21 29.47 -7.91
N ALA A 16 -17.86 29.16 -6.66
CA ALA A 16 -16.99 29.98 -5.82
C ALA A 16 -15.57 30.06 -6.40
N MET A 17 -15.02 28.92 -6.85
CA MET A 17 -13.69 28.89 -7.47
C MET A 17 -13.69 29.58 -8.83
N ALA A 18 -14.76 29.44 -9.64
CA ALA A 18 -14.91 30.15 -10.90
C ALA A 18 -15.04 31.66 -10.67
N GLY A 19 -15.85 32.08 -9.70
CA GLY A 19 -15.99 33.49 -9.29
C GLY A 19 -14.67 34.08 -8.79
N LEU A 20 -13.92 33.34 -7.97
CA LEU A 20 -12.58 33.71 -7.54
C LEU A 20 -11.64 33.84 -8.74
N CYS A 21 -11.71 32.92 -9.71
CA CYS A 21 -10.91 32.97 -10.92
C CYS A 21 -11.21 34.22 -11.77
N VAL A 22 -12.49 34.57 -12.00
CA VAL A 22 -12.78 35.80 -12.75
C VAL A 22 -12.46 37.05 -11.94
N TYR A 23 -12.66 37.05 -10.62
CA TYR A 23 -12.29 38.16 -9.75
C TYR A 23 -10.78 38.45 -9.84
N LEU A 24 -9.96 37.41 -9.70
CA LEU A 24 -8.50 37.52 -9.79
C LEU A 24 -8.03 37.97 -11.18
N ASN A 25 -8.73 37.61 -12.26
CA ASN A 25 -8.40 38.04 -13.62
C ASN A 25 -8.96 39.43 -14.00
N LEU A 26 -10.09 39.87 -13.45
CA LEU A 26 -10.75 41.14 -13.81
C LEU A 26 -10.33 42.31 -12.91
N PHE A 27 -10.11 42.08 -11.60
CA PHE A 27 -9.74 43.13 -10.64
C PHE A 27 -8.23 43.29 -10.48
N SER A 28 -7.44 42.27 -10.82
CA SER A 28 -6.03 42.46 -11.14
C SER A 28 -5.97 43.25 -12.43
N ARG A 29 -5.56 44.53 -12.35
CA ARG A 29 -5.55 45.50 -13.45
C ARG A 29 -4.46 45.20 -14.49
N GLN A 30 -4.32 43.94 -14.90
CA GLN A 30 -3.28 43.42 -15.78
C GLN A 30 -3.89 43.18 -17.16
N ARG A 31 -3.79 44.19 -18.03
CA ARG A 31 -3.77 43.92 -19.47
C ARG A 31 -2.46 43.18 -19.73
N ASP A 32 -2.44 41.85 -19.70
CA ASP A 32 -1.60 41.01 -20.56
C ASP A 32 -1.78 39.52 -20.26
N GLY A 33 -1.84 38.74 -21.34
CA GLY A 33 -1.87 37.27 -21.34
C GLY A 33 -3.24 36.65 -21.59
N LEU A 34 -3.85 36.83 -22.77
CA LEU A 34 -5.01 36.03 -23.21
C LEU A 34 -4.77 34.52 -23.02
N ALA A 35 -3.53 34.06 -23.20
CA ALA A 35 -3.11 32.67 -23.00
C ALA A 35 -3.35 32.18 -21.56
N ASN A 36 -3.07 33.01 -20.56
CA ASN A 36 -3.20 32.69 -19.14
C ASN A 36 -4.68 32.51 -18.72
N LEU A 37 -5.55 33.36 -19.26
CA LEU A 37 -6.99 33.24 -19.07
C LEU A 37 -7.53 31.96 -19.73
N ILE A 38 -7.05 31.64 -20.94
CA ILE A 38 -7.44 30.45 -21.68
C ILE A 38 -7.12 29.18 -20.88
N VAL A 39 -5.94 29.06 -20.26
CA VAL A 39 -5.56 27.89 -19.45
C VAL A 39 -6.55 27.66 -18.31
N ASN A 40 -6.89 28.72 -17.56
CA ASN A 40 -7.86 28.63 -16.48
C ASN A 40 -9.24 28.24 -17.00
N VAL A 41 -9.75 28.90 -18.05
CA VAL A 41 -11.07 28.60 -18.63
C VAL A 41 -11.14 27.15 -19.10
N VAL A 42 -10.12 26.66 -19.80
CA VAL A 42 -10.04 25.27 -20.27
C VAL A 42 -10.06 24.29 -19.09
N MET A 43 -9.29 24.57 -18.04
CA MET A 43 -9.32 23.75 -16.82
C MET A 43 -10.72 23.68 -16.21
N PHE A 44 -11.38 24.82 -16.03
CA PHE A 44 -12.74 24.88 -15.48
C PHE A 44 -13.76 24.16 -16.36
N VAL A 45 -13.64 24.23 -17.68
CA VAL A 45 -14.50 23.49 -18.62
C VAL A 45 -14.30 21.99 -18.46
N ILE A 46 -13.05 21.52 -18.40
CA ILE A 46 -12.75 20.09 -18.19
C ILE A 46 -13.32 19.59 -16.86
N VAL A 47 -13.07 20.33 -15.77
CA VAL A 47 -13.61 19.99 -14.44
C VAL A 47 -15.13 19.99 -14.46
N GLY A 48 -15.76 20.97 -15.10
CA GLY A 48 -17.22 21.08 -15.24
C GLY A 48 -17.81 19.87 -15.97
N ILE A 49 -17.20 19.43 -17.07
CA ILE A 49 -17.63 18.24 -17.81
C ILE A 49 -17.52 16.99 -16.94
N ILE A 50 -16.43 16.84 -16.19
CA ILE A 50 -16.23 15.69 -15.29
C ILE A 50 -17.30 15.69 -14.20
N PHE A 51 -17.53 16.83 -13.54
CA PHE A 51 -18.55 16.96 -12.50
C PHE A 51 -19.96 16.67 -13.03
N LEU A 52 -20.31 17.19 -14.21
CA LEU A 52 -21.59 16.88 -14.86
C LEU A 52 -21.71 15.39 -15.16
N LYS A 53 -20.68 14.75 -15.73
CA LYS A 53 -20.70 13.30 -15.99
C LYS A 53 -20.88 12.49 -14.71
N CYS A 54 -20.14 12.81 -13.64
CA CYS A 54 -20.29 12.14 -12.35
C CYS A 54 -21.70 12.33 -11.77
N GLU A 55 -22.25 13.53 -11.86
CA GLU A 55 -23.59 13.85 -11.36
C GLU A 55 -24.68 13.08 -12.10
N PHE A 56 -24.70 13.13 -13.44
CA PHE A 56 -25.76 12.51 -14.23
C PHE A 56 -25.64 10.98 -14.31
N ASN A 57 -24.43 10.44 -14.40
CA ASN A 57 -24.21 9.03 -14.69
C ASN A 57 -23.94 8.16 -13.45
N SER A 58 -23.51 8.75 -12.34
CA SER A 58 -23.20 8.02 -11.10
C SER A 58 -24.06 8.51 -9.93
N PHE A 59 -23.95 9.78 -9.54
CA PHE A 59 -24.61 10.25 -8.31
C PHE A 59 -26.13 10.24 -8.38
N ARG A 60 -26.75 10.62 -9.50
CA ARG A 60 -28.22 10.61 -9.63
C ARG A 60 -28.85 9.22 -9.66
N PRO A 61 -28.31 8.23 -10.39
CA PRO A 61 -28.74 6.84 -10.27
C PRO A 61 -28.64 6.33 -8.84
N THR A 62 -27.47 6.48 -8.20
CA THR A 62 -27.28 6.05 -6.81
C THR A 62 -28.25 6.77 -5.87
N ASP A 63 -28.41 8.09 -5.96
CA ASP A 63 -29.38 8.85 -5.15
C ASP A 63 -30.84 8.46 -5.39
N ARG A 64 -31.18 7.89 -6.56
CA ARG A 64 -32.50 7.32 -6.81
C ARG A 64 -32.65 6.00 -6.04
N MET A 65 -31.67 5.09 -6.16
CA MET A 65 -31.66 3.82 -5.43
C MET A 65 -31.71 4.04 -3.91
N ILE A 66 -30.84 4.90 -3.37
CA ILE A 66 -30.80 5.20 -1.93
C ILE A 66 -32.15 5.73 -1.44
N ARG A 67 -32.80 6.63 -2.19
CA ARG A 67 -34.13 7.15 -1.81
C ARG A 67 -35.20 6.08 -1.86
N ASP A 68 -35.09 5.13 -2.77
CA ASP A 68 -36.07 4.08 -2.96
C ASP A 68 -35.92 3.00 -1.88
N LEU A 69 -34.68 2.63 -1.53
CA LEU A 69 -34.35 1.77 -0.39
C LEU A 69 -34.85 2.38 0.93
N ASP A 70 -34.61 3.67 1.17
CA ASP A 70 -35.15 4.36 2.35
C ASP A 70 -36.67 4.33 2.40
N LYS A 71 -37.34 4.61 1.27
CA LYS A 71 -38.81 4.58 1.20
C LYS A 71 -39.35 3.19 1.49
N ALA A 72 -38.75 2.15 0.89
CA ALA A 72 -39.11 0.77 1.14
C ALA A 72 -38.90 0.41 2.62
N THR A 73 -37.80 0.87 3.22
CA THR A 73 -37.50 0.68 4.64
C THR A 73 -38.53 1.34 5.55
N ASP A 74 -38.87 2.60 5.29
CA ASP A 74 -39.88 3.35 6.04
C ASP A 74 -41.28 2.74 5.87
N GLN A 75 -41.60 2.27 4.66
CA GLN A 75 -42.84 1.54 4.37
C GLN A 75 -42.90 0.24 5.17
N ILE A 76 -41.85 -0.59 5.16
CA ILE A 76 -41.77 -1.83 5.94
C ILE A 76 -41.97 -1.55 7.44
N ARG A 77 -41.30 -0.52 7.97
CA ARG A 77 -41.44 -0.14 9.39
C ARG A 77 -42.85 0.34 9.74
N THR A 78 -43.48 1.08 8.83
CA THR A 78 -44.85 1.58 9.01
C THR A 78 -45.89 0.47 8.92
N ASP A 79 -45.75 -0.43 7.95
CA ASP A 79 -46.61 -1.59 7.77
C ASP A 79 -46.48 -2.53 8.98
N ALA A 80 -45.26 -2.73 9.49
CA ALA A 80 -44.99 -3.53 10.68
C ALA A 80 -45.63 -2.96 11.95
N ALA A 81 -45.73 -1.62 12.07
CA ALA A 81 -46.39 -0.99 13.23
C ALA A 81 -47.91 -1.24 13.26
N ASN A 82 -48.51 -1.49 12.09
CA ASN A 82 -49.95 -1.73 11.95
C ASN A 82 -50.31 -3.22 11.83
N ALA A 83 -49.32 -4.08 11.59
CA ALA A 83 -49.51 -5.52 11.43
C ALA A 83 -49.32 -6.29 12.75
N LYS A 84 -50.09 -7.37 12.91
CA LYS A 84 -49.92 -8.34 14.02
C LYS A 84 -49.06 -9.56 13.64
N SER A 85 -48.62 -9.62 12.39
CA SER A 85 -47.89 -10.75 11.80
C SER A 85 -46.78 -10.24 10.88
N TYR A 86 -45.87 -11.12 10.48
CA TYR A 86 -44.84 -10.80 9.49
C TYR A 86 -45.44 -10.40 8.14
N LEU A 87 -44.71 -9.54 7.43
CA LEU A 87 -45.21 -8.87 6.23
C LEU A 87 -44.97 -9.67 4.94
N TRP A 88 -44.34 -10.85 5.00
CA TRP A 88 -44.01 -11.62 3.80
C TRP A 88 -45.22 -11.91 2.91
N GLU A 89 -46.35 -12.34 3.48
CA GLU A 89 -47.54 -12.65 2.69
C GLU A 89 -48.13 -11.41 2.00
N GLN A 90 -47.99 -10.23 2.60
CA GLN A 90 -48.39 -8.96 2.00
C GLN A 90 -47.47 -8.64 0.81
N TYR A 91 -46.15 -8.58 1.03
CA TYR A 91 -45.20 -8.22 -0.02
C TYR A 91 -45.02 -9.30 -1.11
N ARG A 92 -45.43 -10.54 -0.84
CA ARG A 92 -45.47 -11.62 -1.83
C ARG A 92 -46.67 -11.50 -2.77
N LYS A 93 -47.84 -11.11 -2.26
CA LYS A 93 -49.11 -11.08 -3.03
C LYS A 93 -49.35 -9.75 -3.73
N ASP A 94 -48.98 -8.64 -3.10
CA ASP A 94 -49.23 -7.33 -3.68
C ASP A 94 -48.44 -7.12 -4.97
N HIS A 95 -49.14 -6.56 -5.97
CA HIS A 95 -48.55 -6.10 -7.23
C HIS A 95 -48.02 -4.66 -7.10
N THR A 96 -48.13 -4.08 -5.92
CA THR A 96 -47.56 -2.78 -5.56
C THR A 96 -46.04 -2.93 -5.52
N GLU A 97 -45.37 -2.32 -6.49
CA GLU A 97 -43.91 -2.35 -6.58
C GLU A 97 -43.32 -1.67 -5.34
N LEU A 98 -42.69 -2.45 -4.45
CA LEU A 98 -41.98 -1.94 -3.25
C LEU A 98 -40.90 -0.91 -3.63
N PHE A 99 -40.37 -1.06 -4.84
CA PHE A 99 -39.34 -0.21 -5.44
C PHE A 99 -39.88 0.42 -6.71
N ALA A 100 -39.64 1.72 -6.90
CA ALA A 100 -39.87 2.44 -8.15
C ALA A 100 -38.63 2.47 -9.07
N GLU A 101 -37.44 2.15 -8.55
CA GLU A 101 -36.21 2.05 -9.32
C GLU A 101 -36.13 0.69 -10.01
N ALA A 102 -35.91 0.71 -11.34
CA ALA A 102 -36.05 -0.47 -12.18
C ALA A 102 -35.07 -1.61 -11.85
N THR A 103 -33.86 -1.28 -11.38
CA THR A 103 -32.86 -2.27 -10.97
C THR A 103 -33.30 -2.98 -9.71
N LEU A 104 -33.63 -2.24 -8.66
CA LEU A 104 -34.13 -2.78 -7.39
C LEU A 104 -35.42 -3.56 -7.58
N GLN A 105 -36.32 -3.08 -8.43
CA GLN A 105 -37.55 -3.77 -8.78
C GLN A 105 -37.28 -5.12 -9.47
N ARG A 106 -36.30 -5.18 -10.38
CA ARG A 106 -35.92 -6.42 -11.04
C ARG A 106 -35.33 -7.43 -10.05
N GLU A 107 -34.34 -7.01 -9.26
CA GLU A 107 -33.68 -7.88 -8.29
C GLU A 107 -34.69 -8.40 -7.23
N TYR A 108 -35.59 -7.54 -6.76
CA TYR A 108 -36.67 -7.94 -5.86
C TYR A 108 -37.66 -8.91 -6.53
N GLY A 109 -37.96 -8.72 -7.80
CA GLY A 109 -38.81 -9.62 -8.59
C GLY A 109 -38.20 -11.01 -8.75
N ASP A 110 -36.89 -11.10 -8.96
CA ASP A 110 -36.17 -12.36 -9.06
C ASP A 110 -36.10 -13.08 -7.70
N PHE A 111 -35.84 -12.35 -6.61
CA PHE A 111 -35.97 -12.87 -5.24
C PHE A 111 -37.36 -13.46 -4.97
N ARG A 112 -38.43 -12.73 -5.31
CA ARG A 112 -39.82 -13.21 -5.13
C ARG A 112 -40.09 -14.49 -5.93
N ARG A 113 -39.60 -14.56 -7.18
CA ARG A 113 -39.76 -15.73 -8.04
C ARG A 113 -39.05 -16.94 -7.44
N GLU A 114 -37.84 -16.74 -6.94
CA GLU A 114 -37.03 -17.80 -6.35
C GLU A 114 -37.63 -18.31 -5.02
N MET A 115 -38.06 -17.41 -4.14
CA MET A 115 -38.81 -17.77 -2.94
C MET A 115 -40.10 -18.53 -3.26
N GLY A 116 -40.81 -18.14 -4.32
CA GLY A 116 -41.98 -18.88 -4.81
C GLY A 116 -41.64 -20.29 -5.29
N ARG A 117 -40.51 -20.45 -6.00
CA ARG A 117 -40.00 -21.74 -6.49
C ARG A 117 -39.65 -22.66 -5.32
N ILE A 118 -38.87 -22.17 -4.35
CA ILE A 118 -38.44 -22.93 -3.16
C ILE A 118 -39.63 -23.39 -2.33
N GLY A 119 -40.64 -22.54 -2.14
CA GLY A 119 -41.86 -22.90 -1.41
C GLY A 119 -42.67 -24.04 -2.03
N THR A 120 -42.44 -24.39 -3.30
CA THR A 120 -43.08 -25.55 -3.96
C THR A 120 -42.23 -26.83 -3.93
N MET A 121 -40.98 -26.75 -3.46
CA MET A 121 -40.07 -27.89 -3.39
C MET A 121 -40.28 -28.68 -2.08
N LYS A 122 -40.56 -29.98 -2.19
CA LYS A 122 -40.81 -30.86 -1.03
C LYS A 122 -39.58 -31.10 -0.13
N ASN A 123 -38.36 -30.85 -0.63
CA ASN A 123 -37.07 -31.10 0.05
C ASN A 123 -36.12 -29.89 -0.08
N ALA A 124 -36.59 -28.68 0.24
CA ALA A 124 -35.74 -27.49 0.16
C ALA A 124 -34.76 -27.42 1.35
N SER A 125 -33.48 -27.70 1.11
CA SER A 125 -32.35 -27.36 2.00
C SER A 125 -31.72 -26.01 1.66
N TYR A 126 -32.31 -25.27 0.71
CA TYR A 126 -31.75 -24.04 0.15
C TYR A 126 -32.36 -22.83 0.86
N ASN A 127 -31.52 -22.04 1.54
CA ASN A 127 -31.89 -20.76 2.12
C ASN A 127 -31.76 -19.69 1.02
N CYS A 128 -32.80 -18.92 0.77
CA CYS A 128 -32.78 -17.81 -0.18
C CYS A 128 -32.86 -16.51 0.61
N ASP A 129 -31.77 -15.76 0.61
CA ASP A 129 -31.69 -14.48 1.30
C ASP A 129 -31.97 -13.33 0.32
N ILE A 130 -32.59 -12.26 0.80
CA ILE A 130 -32.76 -11.03 0.02
C ILE A 130 -31.41 -10.35 -0.25
N GLU A 131 -30.42 -10.53 0.63
CA GLU A 131 -29.06 -9.98 0.46
C GLU A 131 -28.35 -10.54 -0.78
N ASP A 132 -28.72 -11.74 -1.25
CA ASP A 132 -28.17 -12.29 -2.50
C ASP A 132 -28.56 -11.47 -3.74
N TYR A 133 -29.63 -10.66 -3.64
CA TYR A 133 -30.20 -9.89 -4.74
C TYR A 133 -30.03 -8.37 -4.54
N ILE A 134 -30.27 -7.89 -3.31
CA ILE A 134 -30.13 -6.48 -2.94
C ILE A 134 -29.01 -6.37 -1.91
N ASN A 135 -27.84 -5.93 -2.37
CA ASN A 135 -26.65 -5.77 -1.55
C ASN A 135 -25.85 -4.52 -1.94
N SER A 136 -24.75 -4.31 -1.22
CA SER A 136 -23.85 -3.18 -1.44
C SER A 136 -23.21 -3.20 -2.83
N ASP A 137 -22.97 -4.38 -3.43
CA ASP A 137 -22.40 -4.50 -4.78
C ASP A 137 -23.30 -3.86 -5.84
N LEU A 138 -24.61 -3.94 -5.67
CA LEU A 138 -25.58 -3.29 -6.55
C LEU A 138 -25.42 -1.76 -6.54
N THR A 139 -25.24 -1.17 -5.36
CA THR A 139 -25.01 0.26 -5.21
C THR A 139 -23.61 0.70 -5.66
N ASP A 140 -22.60 -0.16 -5.49
CA ASP A 140 -21.23 0.02 -5.97
C ASP A 140 -21.15 0.04 -7.50
N ALA A 141 -21.93 -0.84 -8.15
CA ALA A 141 -22.09 -0.85 -9.59
C ALA A 141 -22.75 0.44 -10.07
N ALA A 142 -23.84 0.88 -9.43
CA ALA A 142 -24.56 2.09 -9.80
C ALA A 142 -23.71 3.37 -9.67
N ILE A 143 -22.88 3.48 -8.63
CA ILE A 143 -22.01 4.64 -8.44
C ILE A 143 -20.77 4.59 -9.35
N HIS A 144 -20.44 3.45 -9.94
CA HIS A 144 -19.21 3.21 -10.70
C HIS A 144 -17.95 3.45 -9.85
N ARG A 145 -17.89 2.78 -8.68
CA ARG A 145 -16.86 2.98 -7.62
C ARG A 145 -15.43 3.09 -8.15
N ASN A 146 -15.02 2.17 -9.04
CA ASN A 146 -13.66 2.15 -9.60
C ASN A 146 -13.32 3.39 -10.44
N MET A 147 -14.27 3.93 -11.19
CA MET A 147 -14.07 5.13 -11.99
C MET A 147 -14.01 6.37 -11.09
N LEU A 148 -14.95 6.49 -10.13
CA LEU A 148 -15.06 7.69 -9.29
C LEU A 148 -13.91 7.81 -8.27
N ASN A 149 -13.33 6.69 -7.82
CA ASN A 149 -12.13 6.69 -7.00
C ASN A 149 -10.93 7.39 -7.67
N GLN A 150 -10.89 7.46 -9.01
CA GLN A 150 -9.77 8.05 -9.76
C GLN A 150 -9.94 9.55 -10.01
N VAL A 151 -11.17 10.07 -9.91
CA VAL A 151 -11.49 11.47 -10.22
C VAL A 151 -10.72 12.47 -9.35
N PRO A 152 -10.59 12.29 -8.01
CA PRO A 152 -9.75 13.16 -7.18
C PRO A 152 -8.30 13.24 -7.66
N GLY A 153 -7.71 12.10 -8.05
CA GLY A 153 -6.36 12.02 -8.59
C GLY A 153 -6.23 12.79 -9.91
N ALA A 154 -7.22 12.64 -10.81
CA ALA A 154 -7.28 13.38 -12.06
C ALA A 154 -7.41 14.90 -11.84
N MET A 155 -8.17 15.36 -10.83
CA MET A 155 -8.28 16.79 -10.49
C MET A 155 -6.94 17.38 -10.03
N THR A 156 -6.22 16.67 -9.16
CA THR A 156 -4.88 17.07 -8.73
C THR A 156 -3.92 17.09 -9.92
N GLY A 157 -3.97 16.05 -10.77
CA GLY A 157 -3.18 15.95 -11.99
C GLY A 157 -3.43 17.10 -12.97
N LEU A 158 -4.69 17.52 -13.14
CA LEU A 158 -5.05 18.70 -13.94
C LEU A 158 -4.47 20.00 -13.36
N GLY A 159 -4.44 20.15 -12.03
CA GLY A 159 -3.80 21.30 -11.37
C GLY A 159 -2.28 21.33 -11.60
N ILE A 160 -1.63 20.17 -11.51
CA ILE A 160 -0.19 20.01 -11.81
C ILE A 160 0.09 20.33 -13.29
N LEU A 161 -0.74 19.81 -14.21
CA LEU A 161 -0.61 20.09 -15.63
C LEU A 161 -0.75 21.59 -15.94
N GLY A 162 -1.75 22.25 -15.32
CA GLY A 162 -1.91 23.70 -15.42
C GLY A 162 -0.69 24.48 -14.93
N THR A 163 0.00 23.96 -13.91
CA THR A 163 1.25 24.54 -13.40
C THR A 163 2.37 24.49 -14.43
N PHE A 164 2.58 23.33 -15.06
CA PHE A 164 3.58 23.20 -16.11
C PHE A 164 3.28 24.09 -17.31
N ILE A 165 2.01 24.16 -17.73
CA ILE A 165 1.61 25.03 -18.84
C ILE A 165 1.80 26.51 -18.48
N GLY A 166 1.39 26.94 -17.28
CA GLY A 166 1.55 28.32 -16.81
C GLY A 166 3.01 28.76 -16.75
N LEU A 167 3.89 27.91 -16.21
CA LEU A 167 5.34 28.19 -16.19
C LEU A 167 5.94 28.19 -17.61
N SER A 168 5.54 27.25 -18.46
CA SER A 168 6.01 27.19 -19.86
C SER A 168 5.61 28.44 -20.65
N LEU A 169 4.40 28.96 -20.46
CA LEU A 169 3.94 30.21 -21.09
C LEU A 169 4.68 31.43 -20.53
N GLY A 170 4.95 31.46 -19.22
CA GLY A 170 5.72 32.55 -18.59
C GLY A 170 7.18 32.61 -19.04
N LEU A 171 7.79 31.46 -19.32
CA LEU A 171 9.17 31.36 -19.82
C LEU A 171 9.30 31.63 -21.32
N GLN A 172 8.21 31.54 -22.08
CA GLN A 172 8.24 31.67 -23.54
C GLN A 172 8.65 33.07 -24.03
N GLY A 173 8.45 34.09 -23.18
CA GLY A 173 8.88 35.47 -23.42
C GLY A 173 10.20 35.86 -22.76
N PHE A 174 10.93 34.93 -22.14
CA PHE A 174 12.14 35.24 -21.36
C PHE A 174 13.36 35.42 -22.27
N ASN A 175 13.95 36.62 -22.27
CA ASN A 175 15.12 36.98 -23.06
C ASN A 175 16.28 37.46 -22.18
N ILE A 176 17.51 37.05 -22.51
CA ILE A 176 18.73 37.26 -21.72
C ILE A 176 19.73 38.21 -22.42
N GLY A 177 19.31 38.93 -23.47
CA GLY A 177 20.20 39.73 -24.30
C GLY A 177 20.75 40.99 -23.61
N SER A 178 19.87 41.86 -23.10
CA SER A 178 20.27 43.09 -22.38
C SER A 178 19.62 43.21 -20.99
N THR A 179 20.17 44.05 -20.11
CA THR A 179 19.59 44.31 -18.77
C THR A 179 18.14 44.82 -18.85
N GLN A 180 17.80 45.56 -19.91
CA GLN A 180 16.44 46.04 -20.16
C GLN A 180 15.52 44.88 -20.58
N GLU A 181 15.97 44.02 -21.50
CA GLU A 181 15.22 42.84 -21.94
C GLU A 181 14.98 41.82 -20.81
N ILE A 182 15.95 41.66 -19.91
CA ILE A 182 15.80 40.82 -18.71
C ILE A 182 14.72 41.44 -17.80
N THR A 183 14.73 42.75 -17.60
CA THR A 183 13.75 43.44 -16.76
C THR A 183 12.34 43.32 -17.34
N ASP A 184 12.20 43.48 -18.66
CA ASP A 184 10.92 43.36 -19.37
C ASP A 184 10.40 41.90 -19.38
N SER A 185 11.31 40.92 -19.29
CA SER A 185 10.99 39.48 -19.20
C SER A 185 10.47 39.04 -17.82
N ILE A 186 10.67 39.84 -16.77
CA ILE A 186 10.23 39.49 -15.41
C ILE A 186 8.70 39.52 -15.30
N SER A 187 8.03 40.48 -15.94
CA SER A 187 6.57 40.63 -15.81
C SER A 187 5.80 39.43 -16.41
N PRO A 188 6.06 38.98 -17.66
CA PRO A 188 5.42 37.78 -18.21
C PRO A 188 5.73 36.50 -17.42
N LEU A 189 6.96 36.37 -16.92
CA LEU A 189 7.36 35.24 -16.08
C LEU A 189 6.56 35.19 -14.77
N MET A 190 6.43 36.35 -14.11
CA MET A 190 5.65 36.47 -12.88
C MET A 190 4.17 36.15 -13.10
N ASP A 191 3.63 36.46 -14.28
CA ASP A 191 2.24 36.10 -14.62
C ASP A 191 2.05 34.62 -14.90
N GLY A 192 3.00 33.96 -15.56
CA GLY A 192 3.01 32.50 -15.71
C GLY A 192 3.06 31.79 -14.36
N ILE A 193 3.88 32.28 -13.43
CA ILE A 193 3.96 31.74 -12.05
C ILE A 193 2.64 31.93 -11.31
N LYS A 194 1.97 33.08 -11.44
CA LYS A 194 0.63 33.29 -10.84
C LYS A 194 -0.37 32.28 -11.37
N VAL A 195 -0.47 32.08 -12.68
CA VAL A 195 -1.40 31.09 -13.25
C VAL A 195 -1.13 29.71 -12.69
N ALA A 196 0.14 29.31 -12.69
CA ALA A 196 0.58 28.01 -12.22
C ALA A 196 0.16 27.76 -10.75
N PHE A 197 0.30 28.78 -9.90
CA PHE A 197 -0.12 28.73 -8.50
C PHE A 197 -1.65 28.58 -8.37
N HIS A 198 -2.43 29.37 -9.11
CA HIS A 198 -3.89 29.31 -9.04
C HIS A 198 -4.45 27.98 -9.56
N THR A 199 -3.94 27.47 -10.69
CA THR A 199 -4.39 26.18 -11.25
C THR A 199 -4.14 25.02 -10.28
N SER A 200 -3.01 25.04 -9.56
CA SER A 200 -2.72 24.05 -8.51
C SER A 200 -3.72 24.11 -7.35
N ILE A 201 -4.04 25.32 -6.87
CA ILE A 201 -5.03 25.52 -5.80
C ILE A 201 -6.40 25.01 -6.23
N TYR A 202 -6.82 25.33 -7.46
CA TYR A 202 -8.12 24.90 -7.98
C TYR A 202 -8.20 23.37 -8.06
N GLY A 203 -7.18 22.72 -8.61
CA GLY A 203 -7.12 21.26 -8.72
C GLY A 203 -7.18 20.58 -7.36
N MET A 204 -6.45 21.11 -6.37
CA MET A 204 -6.44 20.58 -5.01
C MET A 204 -7.79 20.74 -4.30
N ILE A 205 -8.41 21.91 -4.40
CA ILE A 205 -9.73 22.16 -3.80
C ILE A 205 -10.79 21.26 -4.44
N PHE A 206 -10.81 21.14 -5.78
CA PHE A 206 -11.75 20.24 -6.46
C PHE A 206 -11.51 18.78 -6.09
N SER A 207 -10.27 18.34 -5.98
CA SER A 207 -9.92 16.99 -5.56
C SER A 207 -10.44 16.67 -4.17
N LEU A 208 -10.17 17.54 -3.18
CA LEU A 208 -10.57 17.33 -1.79
C LEU A 208 -12.09 17.35 -1.62
N VAL A 209 -12.77 18.33 -2.22
CA VAL A 209 -14.23 18.46 -2.11
C VAL A 209 -14.92 17.31 -2.83
N PHE A 210 -14.45 16.93 -4.03
CA PHE A 210 -15.01 15.79 -4.74
C PHE A 210 -14.83 14.49 -3.94
N ASN A 211 -13.63 14.22 -3.41
CA ASN A 211 -13.36 13.03 -2.61
C ASN A 211 -14.28 12.96 -1.38
N TYR A 212 -14.46 14.08 -0.68
CA TYR A 212 -15.37 14.17 0.45
C TYR A 212 -16.82 13.86 0.08
N VAL A 213 -17.33 14.49 -0.98
CA VAL A 213 -18.71 14.28 -1.47
C VAL A 213 -18.91 12.83 -1.90
N TYR A 214 -17.97 12.29 -2.66
CA TYR A 214 -18.00 10.92 -3.16
C TYR A 214 -18.00 9.89 -2.02
N LYS A 215 -17.07 10.00 -1.06
CA LYS A 215 -17.02 9.09 0.10
C LYS A 215 -18.32 9.12 0.89
N ARG A 216 -18.83 10.32 1.15
CA ARG A 216 -20.10 10.46 1.87
C ARG A 216 -21.30 9.89 1.11
N LYS A 217 -21.29 9.91 -0.23
CA LYS A 217 -22.33 9.28 -1.05
C LYS A 217 -22.25 7.75 -0.99
N LEU A 218 -21.04 7.21 -1.00
CA LEU A 218 -20.79 5.78 -0.83
C LEU A 218 -21.32 5.30 0.53
N ASP A 219 -20.93 5.97 1.62
CA ASP A 219 -21.39 5.63 2.97
C ASP A 219 -22.92 5.66 3.08
N ASN A 220 -23.58 6.67 2.49
CA ASN A 220 -25.05 6.74 2.48
C ASN A 220 -25.69 5.60 1.69
N ALA A 221 -25.01 5.08 0.66
CA ALA A 221 -25.51 3.98 -0.15
C ALA A 221 -25.44 2.66 0.61
N GLU A 222 -24.28 2.37 1.21
CA GLU A 222 -24.05 1.22 2.07
C GLU A 222 -25.05 1.22 3.25
N SER A 223 -25.20 2.35 3.95
CA SER A 223 -26.17 2.45 5.06
C SER A 223 -27.62 2.23 4.62
N ALA A 224 -28.02 2.72 3.43
CA ALA A 224 -29.39 2.53 2.95
C ALA A 224 -29.70 1.06 2.61
N VAL A 225 -28.71 0.33 2.10
CA VAL A 225 -28.81 -1.12 1.88
C VAL A 225 -28.89 -1.85 3.21
N GLU A 226 -28.00 -1.57 4.15
CA GLU A 226 -27.99 -2.21 5.48
C GLU A 226 -29.29 -1.95 6.25
N ASP A 227 -29.79 -0.70 6.26
CA ASP A 227 -31.05 -0.33 6.90
C ASP A 227 -32.24 -1.08 6.29
N PHE A 228 -32.25 -1.22 4.96
CA PHE A 228 -33.27 -1.99 4.25
C PHE A 228 -33.19 -3.47 4.61
N LEU A 229 -32.02 -4.10 4.49
CA LEU A 229 -31.83 -5.52 4.80
C LEU A 229 -32.19 -5.84 6.26
N SER A 230 -31.78 -4.96 7.19
CA SER A 230 -32.13 -5.07 8.60
C SER A 230 -33.64 -5.00 8.83
N ALA A 231 -34.32 -4.02 8.23
CA ALA A 231 -35.77 -3.91 8.33
C ALA A 231 -36.48 -5.09 7.68
N PHE A 232 -35.99 -5.56 6.53
CA PHE A 232 -36.56 -6.68 5.79
C PHE A 232 -36.47 -7.98 6.61
N ARG A 233 -35.28 -8.34 7.08
CA ARG A 233 -35.07 -9.51 7.96
C ARG A 233 -35.89 -9.40 9.24
N LYS A 234 -36.00 -8.21 9.83
CA LYS A 234 -36.72 -8.04 11.10
C LYS A 234 -38.25 -8.16 10.97
N TYR A 235 -38.84 -7.59 9.92
CA TYR A 235 -40.29 -7.38 9.84
C TYR A 235 -40.97 -8.16 8.72
N VAL A 236 -40.26 -8.48 7.64
CA VAL A 236 -40.82 -9.17 6.48
C VAL A 236 -40.62 -10.67 6.59
N LEU A 237 -39.38 -11.12 6.76
CA LEU A 237 -39.02 -12.53 6.79
C LEU A 237 -37.89 -12.76 7.82
N PRO A 238 -38.23 -13.04 9.09
CA PRO A 238 -37.25 -13.34 10.12
C PRO A 238 -36.59 -14.68 9.89
N ASP A 239 -35.32 -14.78 10.25
CA ASP A 239 -34.57 -16.02 10.19
C ASP A 239 -35.34 -17.16 10.87
N THR A 240 -35.37 -18.26 10.13
CA THR A 240 -36.08 -19.56 10.25
C THR A 240 -36.35 -20.19 11.63
N MET A 241 -35.87 -19.64 12.75
CA MET A 241 -36.25 -20.08 14.10
C MET A 241 -37.65 -19.61 14.53
N THR A 242 -38.11 -18.46 14.05
CA THR A 242 -39.34 -17.85 14.58
C THR A 242 -40.62 -18.41 13.94
N ASP A 243 -40.53 -18.89 12.70
CA ASP A 243 -41.63 -19.57 11.99
C ASP A 243 -41.99 -20.92 12.62
N GLY A 244 -41.01 -21.65 13.17
CA GLY A 244 -41.27 -22.92 13.86
C GLY A 244 -42.16 -22.74 15.09
N ILE A 245 -41.93 -21.68 15.87
CA ILE A 245 -42.67 -21.37 17.11
C ILE A 245 -44.07 -20.84 16.78
N ASN A 246 -44.19 -19.92 15.83
CA ASN A 246 -45.50 -19.38 15.43
C ASN A 246 -46.39 -20.45 14.77
N ARG A 247 -45.80 -21.35 13.95
CA ARG A 247 -46.52 -22.50 13.38
C ARG A 247 -46.95 -23.48 14.46
N LEU A 248 -46.13 -23.72 15.50
CA LEU A 248 -46.51 -24.53 16.65
C LEU A 248 -47.68 -23.93 17.42
N MET A 249 -47.66 -22.61 17.64
CA MET A 249 -48.75 -21.91 18.35
C MET A 249 -50.07 -21.96 17.56
N GLU A 250 -50.03 -21.84 16.23
CA GLU A 250 -51.21 -21.95 15.37
C GLU A 250 -51.81 -23.37 15.41
N ILE A 251 -50.95 -24.41 15.41
CA ILE A 251 -51.38 -25.81 15.54
C ILE A 251 -52.02 -26.09 16.91
N GLU A 252 -51.42 -25.58 18.00
CA GLU A 252 -51.97 -25.69 19.36
C GLU A 252 -53.34 -25.01 19.47
N GLN A 253 -53.50 -23.84 18.85
CA GLN A 253 -54.76 -23.10 18.90
C GLN A 253 -55.88 -23.81 18.13
N GLN A 254 -55.59 -24.35 16.93
CA GLN A 254 -56.54 -25.17 16.17
C GLN A 254 -56.90 -26.47 16.90
N GLN A 255 -55.95 -27.08 17.60
CA GLN A 255 -56.21 -28.28 18.41
C GLN A 255 -57.15 -27.97 19.57
N ASN A 256 -56.93 -26.85 20.28
CA ASN A 256 -57.79 -26.42 21.38
C ASN A 256 -59.23 -26.12 20.91
N GLU A 257 -59.38 -25.43 19.78
CA GLU A 257 -60.71 -25.14 19.21
C GLU A 257 -61.46 -26.43 18.81
N ALA A 258 -60.76 -27.40 18.20
CA ALA A 258 -61.36 -28.68 17.84
C ALA A 258 -61.77 -29.51 19.07
N ILE A 259 -60.98 -29.51 20.14
CA ILE A 259 -61.31 -30.18 21.40
C ILE A 259 -62.51 -29.52 22.08
N HIS A 260 -62.58 -28.19 22.10
CA HIS A 260 -63.74 -27.47 22.63
C HIS A 260 -65.02 -27.73 21.83
N ALA A 261 -64.96 -27.74 20.50
CA ALA A 261 -66.10 -28.09 19.66
C ALA A 261 -66.60 -29.52 19.90
N LEU A 262 -65.67 -30.46 20.16
CA LEU A 262 -66.00 -31.85 20.47
C LEU A 262 -66.62 -31.98 21.88
N ALA A 263 -66.12 -31.24 22.86
CA ALA A 263 -66.67 -31.19 24.21
C ALA A 263 -68.09 -30.60 24.26
N ASP A 264 -68.36 -29.52 23.51
CA ASP A 264 -69.71 -28.93 23.40
C ASP A 264 -70.70 -29.88 22.72
N THR A 265 -70.25 -30.56 21.66
CA THR A 265 -71.09 -31.52 20.93
C THR A 265 -71.43 -32.75 21.80
N VAL A 266 -70.47 -33.27 22.56
CA VAL A 266 -70.69 -34.44 23.43
C VAL A 266 -71.47 -34.07 24.70
N GLY A 267 -71.21 -32.92 25.31
CA GLY A 267 -71.83 -32.53 26.57
C GLY A 267 -73.31 -32.13 26.43
N VAL A 268 -73.63 -31.29 25.45
CA VAL A 268 -74.98 -30.71 25.32
C VAL A 268 -75.91 -31.64 24.54
N GLN A 269 -75.47 -32.22 23.41
CA GLN A 269 -76.37 -33.00 22.55
C GLN A 269 -76.65 -34.40 23.10
N LEU A 270 -75.67 -35.02 23.77
CA LEU A 270 -75.87 -36.35 24.34
C LEU A 270 -76.80 -36.29 25.57
N SER A 271 -76.63 -35.29 26.43
CA SER A 271 -77.46 -35.10 27.63
C SER A 271 -78.90 -34.70 27.29
N ASP A 272 -79.09 -33.71 26.40
CA ASP A 272 -80.42 -33.27 25.95
C ASP A 272 -81.13 -34.37 25.13
N GLY A 273 -80.38 -35.10 24.29
CA GLY A 273 -80.90 -36.24 23.52
C GLY A 273 -81.36 -37.40 24.40
N LEU A 274 -80.57 -37.79 25.41
CA LEU A 274 -80.97 -38.86 26.35
C LEU A 274 -82.16 -38.44 27.21
N SER A 275 -82.20 -37.21 27.73
CA SER A 275 -83.31 -36.75 28.58
C SER A 275 -84.61 -36.72 27.79
N LYS A 276 -84.62 -36.14 26.58
CA LYS A 276 -85.79 -36.08 25.70
C LYS A 276 -86.26 -37.47 25.23
N MET A 277 -85.37 -38.44 25.16
CA MET A 277 -85.69 -39.80 24.76
C MET A 277 -86.22 -40.66 25.91
N LEU A 278 -85.72 -40.47 27.13
CA LEU A 278 -86.09 -41.28 28.30
C LEU A 278 -87.33 -40.74 29.05
N GLU A 279 -87.50 -39.43 29.13
CA GLU A 279 -88.60 -38.78 29.86
C GLU A 279 -90.00 -39.22 29.39
N PRO A 280 -90.32 -39.28 28.08
CA PRO A 280 -91.62 -39.81 27.63
C PRO A 280 -91.78 -41.33 27.82
N GLN A 281 -90.68 -42.08 27.99
CA GLN A 281 -90.72 -43.52 28.27
C GLN A 281 -91.02 -43.79 29.74
N PHE A 282 -90.45 -43.01 30.65
CA PHE A 282 -90.80 -43.07 32.08
C PHE A 282 -92.26 -42.63 32.31
N ASP A 283 -92.73 -41.58 31.64
CA ASP A 283 -94.12 -41.13 31.74
C ASP A 283 -95.12 -42.17 31.19
N ARG A 284 -94.75 -42.87 30.10
CA ARG A 284 -95.52 -44.03 29.60
C ARG A 284 -95.46 -45.22 30.55
N PHE A 285 -94.32 -45.46 31.19
CA PHE A 285 -94.14 -46.55 32.13
C PHE A 285 -95.01 -46.36 33.39
N ASP A 286 -95.02 -45.16 33.96
CA ASP A 286 -95.89 -44.81 35.11
C ASP A 286 -97.37 -44.94 34.77
N LYS A 287 -97.80 -44.42 33.61
CA LYS A 287 -99.19 -44.59 33.13
C LYS A 287 -99.58 -46.05 32.87
N THR A 288 -98.60 -46.88 32.51
CA THR A 288 -98.80 -48.32 32.29
C THR A 288 -98.92 -49.05 33.62
N LEU A 289 -98.11 -48.71 34.63
CA LEU A 289 -98.22 -49.22 36.00
C LEU A 289 -99.55 -48.82 36.66
N GLU A 290 -100.01 -47.58 36.44
CA GLU A 290 -101.31 -47.09 36.91
C GLU A 290 -102.49 -47.82 36.25
N LYS A 291 -102.39 -48.13 34.94
CA LYS A 291 -103.35 -49.00 34.25
C LYS A 291 -103.27 -50.45 34.71
N PHE A 292 -102.08 -50.96 35.02
CA PHE A 292 -101.86 -52.31 35.51
C PHE A 292 -102.50 -52.52 36.89
N GLY A 293 -102.40 -51.53 37.78
CA GLY A 293 -103.09 -51.51 39.08
C GLY A 293 -104.62 -51.61 38.96
N ASN A 294 -105.20 -51.17 37.85
CA ASN A 294 -106.65 -51.15 37.62
C ASN A 294 -107.20 -52.39 36.88
N VAL A 295 -106.37 -53.27 36.32
CA VAL A 295 -106.80 -54.41 35.46
C VAL A 295 -106.47 -55.77 36.09
N ALA A 296 -106.33 -55.83 37.42
CA ALA A 296 -106.11 -57.08 38.14
C ALA A 296 -107.42 -57.90 38.32
N THR A 297 -108.01 -58.42 37.24
CA THR A 297 -108.76 -59.70 37.30
C THR A 297 -108.92 -60.40 35.94
N GLN A 298 -108.22 -61.54 35.82
CA GLN A 298 -108.47 -62.73 34.99
C GLN A 298 -108.83 -62.57 33.50
N ASN A 299 -107.80 -62.48 32.64
CA ASN A 299 -107.56 -63.32 31.44
C ASN A 299 -106.54 -62.65 30.49
N GLN A 300 -105.23 -62.77 30.75
CA GLN A 300 -104.21 -62.00 30.00
C GLN A 300 -102.95 -62.80 29.63
N LEU A 301 -103.08 -63.81 28.77
CA LEU A 301 -101.95 -64.29 27.96
C LEU A 301 -101.90 -63.59 26.59
N ASP A 302 -103.08 -63.34 25.98
CA ASP A 302 -103.15 -62.69 24.66
C ASP A 302 -102.81 -61.20 24.68
N ALA A 303 -103.13 -60.49 25.77
CA ALA A 303 -102.77 -59.09 25.94
C ALA A 303 -101.25 -58.91 26.11
N LEU A 304 -100.60 -59.80 26.87
CA LEU A 304 -99.15 -59.81 27.03
C LEU A 304 -98.43 -60.07 25.70
N ASN A 305 -98.88 -61.05 24.93
CA ASN A 305 -98.28 -61.34 23.62
C ASN A 305 -98.39 -60.16 22.63
N ARG A 306 -99.50 -59.43 22.64
CA ARG A 306 -99.66 -58.23 21.79
C ARG A 306 -98.80 -57.05 22.25
N VAL A 307 -98.66 -56.84 23.55
CA VAL A 307 -97.80 -55.77 24.12
C VAL A 307 -96.34 -56.05 23.84
N VAL A 308 -95.88 -57.30 24.02
CA VAL A 308 -94.50 -57.71 23.74
C VAL A 308 -94.18 -57.63 22.24
N ALA A 309 -95.10 -58.05 21.37
CA ALA A 309 -94.92 -57.95 19.92
C ALA A 309 -94.79 -56.49 19.46
N ALA A 310 -95.68 -55.60 19.93
CA ALA A 310 -95.62 -54.18 19.61
C ALA A 310 -94.36 -53.49 20.17
N PHE A 311 -93.91 -53.90 21.35
CA PHE A 311 -92.65 -53.42 21.94
C PHE A 311 -91.43 -53.83 21.11
N ILE A 312 -91.36 -55.10 20.67
CA ILE A 312 -90.24 -55.59 19.84
C ILE A 312 -90.23 -54.92 18.46
N GLU A 313 -91.40 -54.72 17.85
CA GLU A 313 -91.52 -54.05 16.55
C GLU A 313 -91.05 -52.59 16.63
N GLU A 314 -91.49 -51.84 17.65
CA GLU A 314 -91.12 -50.43 17.80
C GLU A 314 -89.66 -50.25 18.24
N MET A 315 -89.15 -51.16 19.06
CA MET A 315 -87.74 -51.22 19.45
C MET A 315 -86.84 -51.46 18.23
N ASN A 316 -87.18 -52.41 17.35
CA ASN A 316 -86.41 -52.65 16.12
C ASN A 316 -86.45 -51.44 15.16
N LYS A 317 -87.59 -50.76 15.07
CA LYS A 317 -87.77 -49.58 14.21
C LYS A 317 -86.99 -48.37 14.72
N SER A 318 -87.00 -48.14 16.05
CA SER A 318 -86.34 -47.00 16.68
C SER A 318 -84.84 -47.20 16.91
N LEU A 319 -84.37 -48.42 17.17
CA LEU A 319 -82.96 -48.70 17.45
C LEU A 319 -82.15 -49.03 16.19
N GLY A 320 -82.77 -49.63 15.15
CA GLY A 320 -82.05 -50.04 13.93
C GLY A 320 -81.35 -48.88 13.21
N GLY A 321 -82.02 -47.74 13.07
CA GLY A 321 -81.44 -46.53 12.45
C GLY A 321 -80.30 -45.92 13.27
N SER A 322 -80.39 -46.01 14.60
CA SER A 322 -79.38 -45.48 15.53
C SER A 322 -78.13 -46.37 15.59
N PHE A 323 -78.29 -47.69 15.54
CA PHE A 323 -77.16 -48.63 15.43
C PHE A 323 -76.41 -48.50 14.11
N ASN A 324 -77.10 -48.22 13.00
CA ASN A 324 -76.45 -47.95 11.72
C ASN A 324 -75.60 -46.67 11.77
N LYS A 325 -76.12 -45.57 12.34
CA LYS A 325 -75.35 -44.33 12.52
C LYS A 325 -74.17 -44.50 13.47
N LEU A 326 -74.34 -45.26 14.55
CA LEU A 326 -73.25 -45.59 15.46
C LEU A 326 -72.17 -46.44 14.77
N SER A 327 -72.57 -47.41 13.96
CA SER A 327 -71.65 -48.23 13.16
C SER A 327 -70.85 -47.38 12.17
N GLU A 328 -71.50 -46.42 11.51
CA GLU A 328 -70.85 -45.47 10.59
C GLU A 328 -69.85 -44.55 11.33
N ALA A 329 -70.24 -44.00 12.49
CA ALA A 329 -69.36 -43.17 13.31
C ALA A 329 -68.12 -43.94 13.82
N ILE A 330 -68.31 -45.17 14.31
CA ILE A 330 -67.22 -46.06 14.74
C ILE A 330 -66.29 -46.40 13.56
N THR A 331 -66.85 -46.64 12.38
CA THR A 331 -66.08 -46.92 11.16
C THR A 331 -65.23 -45.72 10.74
N ASN A 332 -65.82 -44.51 10.75
CA ASN A 332 -65.09 -43.28 10.43
C ASN A 332 -64.00 -42.96 11.46
N ALA A 333 -64.26 -43.17 12.76
CA ALA A 333 -63.25 -43.02 13.81
C ALA A 333 -62.10 -44.04 13.64
N TYR A 334 -62.41 -45.30 13.31
CA TYR A 334 -61.41 -46.32 13.01
C TYR A 334 -60.53 -45.95 11.81
N LEU A 335 -61.13 -45.46 10.71
CA LEU A 335 -60.40 -45.01 9.53
C LEU A 335 -59.51 -43.80 9.82
N LEU A 336 -60.00 -42.83 10.60
CA LEU A 336 -59.23 -41.67 11.03
C LEU A 336 -58.04 -42.08 11.89
N GLN A 337 -58.25 -42.97 12.86
CA GLN A 337 -57.20 -43.48 13.73
C GLN A 337 -56.14 -44.27 12.96
N ARG A 338 -56.57 -45.08 11.97
CA ARG A 338 -55.66 -45.83 11.09
C ARG A 338 -54.83 -44.91 10.19
N ASN A 339 -55.43 -43.85 9.62
CA ASN A 339 -54.71 -42.88 8.82
C ASN A 339 -53.70 -42.08 9.66
N THR A 340 -54.09 -41.71 10.88
CA THR A 340 -53.20 -41.01 11.83
C THR A 340 -52.01 -41.88 12.22
N ALA A 341 -52.21 -43.18 12.46
CA ALA A 341 -51.12 -44.12 12.77
C ALA A 341 -50.13 -44.27 11.60
N ASN A 342 -50.64 -44.33 10.37
CA ASN A 342 -49.79 -44.38 9.16
C ASN A 342 -48.96 -43.10 9.01
N GLN A 343 -49.57 -41.92 9.20
CA GLN A 343 -48.87 -40.62 9.15
C GLN A 343 -47.81 -40.51 10.24
N MET A 344 -48.11 -40.98 11.46
CA MET A 344 -47.14 -40.98 12.56
C MET A 344 -45.94 -41.89 12.27
N THR A 345 -46.16 -43.03 11.62
CA THR A 345 -45.09 -43.93 11.19
C THR A 345 -44.22 -43.28 10.11
N GLU A 346 -44.81 -42.58 9.14
CA GLU A 346 -44.07 -41.84 8.11
C GLU A 346 -43.25 -40.69 8.70
N ILE A 347 -43.81 -39.95 9.67
CA ILE A 347 -43.09 -38.90 10.40
C ILE A 347 -41.92 -39.48 11.19
N LEU A 348 -42.11 -40.60 11.88
CA LEU A 348 -41.04 -41.26 12.64
C LEU A 348 -39.91 -41.75 11.72
N ASP A 349 -40.23 -42.32 10.57
CA ASP A 349 -39.24 -42.79 9.59
C ASP A 349 -38.44 -41.63 8.97
N ARG A 350 -39.12 -40.53 8.63
CA ARG A 350 -38.46 -39.29 8.17
C ARG A 350 -37.61 -38.64 9.26
N THR A 351 -38.08 -38.65 10.51
CA THR A 351 -37.33 -38.10 11.65
C THR A 351 -36.09 -38.94 11.95
N GLY A 352 -36.19 -40.28 11.86
CA GLY A 352 -35.05 -41.18 11.96
C GLY A 352 -34.01 -40.91 10.86
N SER A 353 -34.47 -40.77 9.62
CA SER A 353 -33.60 -40.43 8.48
C SER A 353 -32.95 -39.04 8.61
N ALA A 354 -33.69 -38.05 9.10
CA ALA A 354 -33.16 -36.72 9.38
C ALA A 354 -32.11 -36.75 10.48
N THR A 355 -32.30 -37.56 11.53
CA THR A 355 -31.33 -37.74 12.61
C THR A 355 -30.04 -38.40 12.10
N ALA A 356 -30.14 -39.40 11.23
CA ALA A 356 -28.99 -40.02 10.58
C ALA A 356 -28.22 -39.04 9.69
N ASN A 357 -28.94 -38.21 8.92
CA ASN A 357 -28.35 -37.15 8.11
C ASN A 357 -27.66 -36.08 8.98
N LEU A 358 -28.28 -35.70 10.11
CA LEU A 358 -27.67 -34.76 11.06
C LEU A 358 -26.38 -35.30 11.68
N GLN A 359 -26.33 -36.60 12.00
CA GLN A 359 -25.10 -37.24 12.47
C GLN A 359 -23.99 -37.25 11.40
N GLU A 360 -24.34 -37.47 10.13
CA GLU A 360 -23.36 -37.38 9.04
C GLU A 360 -22.91 -35.94 8.79
N ILE A 361 -23.81 -34.96 8.88
CA ILE A 361 -23.47 -33.53 8.83
C ILE A 361 -22.53 -33.16 9.98
N ASP A 362 -22.78 -33.62 11.20
CA ASP A 362 -21.92 -33.37 12.36
C ASP A 362 -20.51 -33.96 12.14
N ARG A 363 -20.44 -35.19 11.61
CA ARG A 363 -19.17 -35.85 11.25
C ARG A 363 -18.41 -35.09 10.16
N GLN A 364 -19.11 -34.60 9.13
CA GLN A 364 -18.51 -33.79 8.07
C GLN A 364 -18.06 -32.42 8.58
N THR A 365 -18.85 -31.79 9.45
CA THR A 365 -18.53 -30.51 10.08
C THR A 365 -17.27 -30.63 10.94
N ALA A 366 -17.15 -31.70 11.74
CA ALA A 366 -15.93 -31.98 12.50
C ALA A 366 -14.70 -32.19 11.58
N SER A 367 -14.88 -32.86 10.44
CA SER A 367 -13.81 -33.03 9.45
C SER A 367 -13.41 -31.69 8.81
N ILE A 368 -14.36 -30.80 8.53
CA ILE A 368 -14.10 -29.46 7.98
C ILE A 368 -13.33 -28.61 9.00
N ILE A 369 -13.74 -28.63 10.28
CA ILE A 369 -13.03 -27.92 11.35
C ILE A 369 -11.58 -28.40 11.44
N ASN A 370 -11.34 -29.71 11.36
CA ASN A 370 -9.98 -30.25 11.37
C ASN A 370 -9.17 -29.79 10.14
N ALA A 371 -9.78 -29.78 8.95
CA ALA A 371 -9.13 -29.28 7.73
C ALA A 371 -8.80 -27.78 7.83
N LEU A 372 -9.68 -26.97 8.42
CA LEU A 372 -9.45 -25.54 8.66
C LEU A 372 -8.32 -25.29 9.67
N ASN A 373 -8.22 -26.11 10.72
CA ASN A 373 -7.11 -26.03 11.67
C ASN A 373 -5.77 -26.35 11.01
N ILE A 374 -5.72 -27.41 10.19
CA ILE A 374 -4.51 -27.77 9.41
C ILE A 374 -4.15 -26.65 8.44
N TYR A 375 -5.14 -26.11 7.72
CA TYR A 375 -4.93 -24.99 6.80
C TYR A 375 -4.36 -23.76 7.52
N THR A 376 -4.93 -23.39 8.67
CA THR A 376 -4.46 -22.25 9.48
C THR A 376 -3.00 -22.45 9.90
N SER A 377 -2.65 -23.64 10.39
CA SER A 377 -1.27 -23.98 10.75
C SER A 377 -0.30 -23.91 9.56
N ASN A 378 -0.75 -24.34 8.37
CA ASN A 378 0.05 -24.23 7.15
C ASN A 378 0.26 -22.76 6.74
N VAL A 379 -0.76 -21.91 6.88
CA VAL A 379 -0.66 -20.47 6.60
C VAL A 379 0.31 -19.80 7.56
N GLU A 380 0.23 -20.10 8.86
CA GLU A 380 1.18 -19.60 9.86
C GLU A 380 2.63 -20.02 9.55
N SER A 381 2.81 -21.28 9.15
CA SER A 381 4.12 -21.82 8.76
C SER A 381 4.67 -21.13 7.50
N ALA A 382 3.83 -20.91 6.50
CA ALA A 382 4.21 -20.21 5.27
C ALA A 382 4.55 -18.74 5.55
N GLN A 383 3.80 -18.07 6.42
CA GLN A 383 4.09 -16.70 6.83
C GLN A 383 5.45 -16.61 7.54
N ALA A 384 5.77 -17.56 8.43
CA ALA A 384 7.08 -17.63 9.07
C ALA A 384 8.23 -17.93 8.09
N GLU A 385 7.99 -18.68 7.01
CA GLU A 385 8.97 -18.86 5.93
C GLU A 385 9.17 -17.59 5.11
N ILE A 386 8.09 -16.87 4.79
CA ILE A 386 8.16 -15.59 4.08
C ILE A 386 8.94 -14.56 4.89
N GLU A 387 8.70 -14.47 6.19
CA GLU A 387 9.44 -13.56 7.08
C GLU A 387 10.94 -13.90 7.11
N ARG A 388 11.29 -15.19 7.27
CA ARG A 388 12.68 -15.65 7.19
C ARG A 388 13.32 -15.34 5.84
N GLY A 389 12.58 -15.53 4.74
CA GLY A 389 13.02 -15.19 3.39
C GLY A 389 13.26 -13.69 3.21
N ALA A 390 12.35 -12.85 3.72
CA ALA A 390 12.48 -11.39 3.67
C ALA A 390 13.69 -10.90 4.46
N GLU A 391 13.98 -11.49 5.62
CA GLU A 391 15.19 -11.18 6.38
C GLU A 391 16.46 -11.61 5.67
N ALA A 392 16.47 -12.79 5.03
CA ALA A 392 17.61 -13.25 4.24
C ALA A 392 17.89 -12.32 3.05
N VAL A 393 16.86 -11.87 2.33
CA VAL A 393 16.99 -10.90 1.24
C VAL A 393 17.53 -9.56 1.74
N ARG A 394 17.05 -9.08 2.90
CA ARG A 394 17.57 -7.86 3.54
C ARG A 394 19.06 -7.98 3.86
N ARG A 395 19.49 -9.08 4.50
CA ARG A 395 20.92 -9.33 4.78
C ARG A 395 21.74 -9.37 3.51
N GLN A 396 21.26 -10.05 2.47
CA GLN A 396 21.96 -10.09 1.18
C GLN A 396 22.08 -8.70 0.54
N ALA A 397 21.06 -7.85 0.66
CA ALA A 397 21.10 -6.48 0.16
C ALA A 397 22.13 -5.63 0.91
N ASP A 398 22.23 -5.79 2.24
CA ASP A 398 23.24 -5.12 3.07
C ASP A 398 24.66 -5.60 2.71
N ASP A 399 24.88 -6.91 2.61
CA ASP A 399 26.16 -7.50 2.19
C ASP A 399 26.58 -7.03 0.79
N ASN A 400 25.63 -6.97 -0.15
CA ASN A 400 25.89 -6.44 -1.49
C ASN A 400 26.25 -4.95 -1.46
N GLY A 401 25.59 -4.16 -0.60
CA GLY A 401 25.91 -2.74 -0.40
C GLY A 401 27.33 -2.55 0.14
N GLN A 402 27.75 -3.40 1.07
CA GLN A 402 29.11 -3.43 1.59
C GLN A 402 30.13 -3.82 0.52
N PHE A 403 29.86 -4.88 -0.25
CA PHE A 403 30.71 -5.31 -1.35
C PHE A 403 30.92 -4.20 -2.41
N LEU A 404 29.85 -3.46 -2.76
CA LEU A 404 29.96 -2.31 -3.66
C LEU A 404 30.82 -1.18 -3.08
N THR A 405 30.77 -0.98 -1.77
CA THR A 405 31.60 -0.01 -1.06
C THR A 405 33.08 -0.41 -1.11
N ASP A 406 33.39 -1.68 -0.85
CA ASP A 406 34.74 -2.23 -0.92
C ASP A 406 35.31 -2.21 -2.34
N LEU A 407 34.47 -2.50 -3.34
CA LEU A 407 34.85 -2.37 -4.76
C LEU A 407 35.23 -0.93 -5.12
N ASN A 408 34.45 0.05 -4.65
CA ASN A 408 34.76 1.46 -4.87
C ASN A 408 36.07 1.86 -4.18
N ALA A 409 36.29 1.42 -2.94
CA ALA A 409 37.54 1.66 -2.22
C ALA A 409 38.74 1.04 -2.96
N SER A 410 38.61 -0.20 -3.44
CA SER A 410 39.64 -0.88 -4.23
C SER A 410 39.93 -0.15 -5.54
N ARG A 411 38.89 0.36 -6.22
CA ARG A 411 39.06 1.15 -7.44
C ARG A 411 39.82 2.46 -7.16
N LEU A 412 39.48 3.17 -6.08
CA LEU A 412 40.20 4.37 -5.65
C LEU A 412 41.69 4.07 -5.39
N GLN A 413 41.98 2.97 -4.70
CA GLN A 413 43.36 2.55 -4.41
C GLN A 413 44.12 2.16 -5.68
N LEU A 414 43.49 1.48 -6.64
CA LEU A 414 44.10 1.16 -7.93
C LEU A 414 44.42 2.42 -8.73
N ASN A 415 43.51 3.40 -8.76
CA ASN A 415 43.75 4.70 -9.40
C ASN A 415 44.95 5.41 -8.76
N ALA A 416 45.00 5.49 -7.43
CA ALA A 416 46.13 6.10 -6.72
C ALA A 416 47.45 5.36 -6.99
N THR A 417 47.41 4.02 -7.09
CA THR A 417 48.59 3.21 -7.43
C THR A 417 49.03 3.44 -8.87
N ALA A 418 48.10 3.57 -9.81
CA ALA A 418 48.38 3.87 -11.21
C ALA A 418 49.01 5.26 -11.38
N GLU A 419 48.50 6.28 -10.67
CA GLU A 419 49.10 7.62 -10.63
C GLU A 419 50.52 7.58 -10.05
N ALA A 420 50.72 6.89 -8.93
CA ALA A 420 52.04 6.75 -8.31
C ALA A 420 53.04 6.03 -9.23
N LEU A 421 52.59 4.99 -9.95
CA LEU A 421 53.42 4.29 -10.93
C LEU A 421 53.77 5.20 -12.11
N GLY A 422 52.80 5.95 -12.63
CA GLY A 422 53.03 6.95 -13.68
C GLY A 422 54.07 7.99 -13.29
N ALA A 423 53.98 8.54 -12.07
CA ALA A 423 54.95 9.48 -11.54
C ALA A 423 56.37 8.86 -11.40
N ARG A 424 56.47 7.61 -10.95
CA ARG A 424 57.75 6.89 -10.87
C ARG A 424 58.36 6.62 -12.24
N LEU A 425 57.55 6.22 -13.23
CA LEU A 425 58.00 6.01 -14.60
C LEU A 425 58.51 7.31 -15.23
N GLN A 426 57.82 8.42 -14.99
CA GLN A 426 58.26 9.74 -15.44
C GLN A 426 59.62 10.12 -14.81
N THR A 427 59.76 9.91 -13.50
CA THR A 427 61.01 10.16 -12.78
C THR A 427 62.16 9.29 -13.31
N GLN A 428 61.90 8.01 -13.61
CA GLN A 428 62.91 7.15 -14.24
C GLN A 428 63.27 7.61 -15.65
N ALA A 429 62.30 8.04 -16.45
CA ALA A 429 62.55 8.57 -17.79
C ALA A 429 63.46 9.81 -17.75
N ASP A 430 63.18 10.74 -16.82
CA ASP A 430 64.01 11.93 -16.61
C ASP A 430 65.44 11.55 -16.18
N LEU A 431 65.58 10.58 -15.27
CA LEU A 431 66.89 10.11 -14.81
C LEU A 431 67.69 9.43 -15.92
N LEU A 432 67.03 8.63 -16.77
CA LEU A 432 67.65 8.04 -17.96
C LEU A 432 68.09 9.11 -18.96
N GLN A 433 67.31 10.19 -19.13
CA GLN A 433 67.67 11.30 -20.00
C GLN A 433 68.89 12.07 -19.45
N GLN A 434 68.96 12.29 -18.14
CA GLN A 434 70.13 12.89 -17.48
C GLN A 434 71.39 12.00 -17.60
N LEU A 435 71.25 10.69 -17.38
CA LEU A 435 72.33 9.73 -17.57
C LEU A 435 72.83 9.75 -19.02
N ARG A 436 71.91 9.70 -19.99
CA ARG A 436 72.23 9.82 -21.42
C ARG A 436 72.99 11.11 -21.71
N GLY A 437 72.56 12.24 -21.16
CA GLY A 437 73.25 13.53 -21.31
C GLY A 437 74.68 13.50 -20.75
N THR A 438 74.86 12.89 -19.58
CA THR A 438 76.18 12.76 -18.93
C THR A 438 77.10 11.83 -19.73
N VAL A 439 76.59 10.70 -20.23
CA VAL A 439 77.35 9.76 -21.07
C VAL A 439 77.77 10.41 -22.39
N ILE A 440 76.90 11.23 -23.01
CA ILE A 440 77.22 11.98 -24.24
C ILE A 440 78.34 13.01 -23.99
N GLN A 441 78.36 13.66 -22.82
CA GLN A 441 79.39 14.66 -22.46
C GLN A 441 80.68 14.03 -21.90
N MET A 442 80.68 12.73 -21.62
CA MET A 442 81.83 12.04 -21.01
C MET A 442 83.10 12.06 -21.88
N PRO A 443 83.04 11.86 -23.21
CA PRO A 443 84.21 11.96 -24.08
C PRO A 443 84.85 13.35 -24.04
N GLU A 444 84.04 14.41 -24.05
CA GLU A 444 84.52 15.80 -24.01
C GLU A 444 85.20 16.10 -22.66
N ARG A 445 84.58 15.71 -21.53
CA ARG A 445 85.18 15.87 -20.19
C ARG A 445 86.47 15.07 -19.99
N VAL A 446 86.52 13.85 -20.53
CA VAL A 446 87.73 13.02 -20.49
C VAL A 446 88.82 13.64 -21.35
N GLN A 447 88.48 14.15 -22.53
CA GLN A 447 89.39 14.86 -23.41
C GLN A 447 89.94 16.14 -22.76
N ASP A 448 89.10 16.94 -22.10
CA ASP A 448 89.53 18.11 -21.33
C ASP A 448 90.52 17.73 -20.23
N THR A 449 90.26 16.61 -19.54
CA THR A 449 91.16 16.08 -18.51
C THR A 449 92.52 15.69 -19.12
N PHE A 450 92.53 15.02 -20.27
CA PHE A 450 93.77 14.70 -20.97
C PHE A 450 94.51 15.95 -21.45
N HIS A 451 93.82 16.99 -21.93
CA HIS A 451 94.43 18.27 -22.27
C HIS A 451 95.09 18.96 -21.07
N VAL A 452 94.46 18.90 -19.89
CA VAL A 452 95.06 19.41 -18.64
C VAL A 452 96.31 18.61 -18.25
N ILE A 453 96.25 17.27 -18.36
CA ILE A 453 97.41 16.40 -18.10
C ILE A 453 98.55 16.72 -19.07
N ASP A 454 98.27 16.85 -20.37
CA ASP A 454 99.26 17.13 -21.40
C ASP A 454 99.96 18.48 -21.15
N ARG A 455 99.19 19.53 -20.82
CA ARG A 455 99.75 20.83 -20.42
C ARG A 455 100.66 20.72 -19.21
N ASN A 456 100.23 20.00 -18.17
CA ASN A 456 101.05 19.80 -16.97
C ASN A 456 102.34 19.02 -17.27
N LEU A 457 102.30 18.03 -18.19
CA LEU A 457 103.50 17.30 -18.60
C LEU A 457 104.50 18.20 -19.32
N VAL A 458 104.04 19.10 -20.20
CA VAL A 458 104.88 20.11 -20.86
C VAL A 458 105.51 21.07 -19.84
N ASP A 459 104.74 21.50 -18.84
CA ASP A 459 105.26 22.37 -17.77
C ASP A 459 106.35 21.66 -16.95
N VAL A 460 106.15 20.38 -16.62
CA VAL A 460 107.14 19.53 -15.92
C VAL A 460 108.40 19.34 -16.77
N GLU A 461 108.24 19.02 -18.06
CA GLU A 461 109.37 18.87 -18.99
C GLU A 461 110.20 20.16 -19.07
N THR A 462 109.53 21.30 -19.23
CA THR A 462 110.17 22.62 -19.30
C THR A 462 110.92 22.93 -18.01
N HIS A 463 110.32 22.63 -16.85
CA HIS A 463 110.96 22.83 -15.56
C HIS A 463 112.20 21.94 -15.37
N LEU A 464 112.13 20.67 -15.76
CA LEU A 464 113.26 19.75 -15.71
C LEU A 464 114.38 20.19 -16.64
N TYR A 465 114.06 20.61 -17.87
CA TYR A 465 115.05 21.12 -18.83
C TYR A 465 115.80 22.32 -18.27
N ASN A 466 115.08 23.31 -17.73
CA ASN A 466 115.67 24.50 -17.12
C ASN A 466 116.55 24.14 -15.91
N THR A 467 116.12 23.19 -15.08
CA THR A 467 116.87 22.74 -13.92
C THR A 467 118.18 22.06 -14.34
N VAL A 468 118.14 21.18 -15.36
CA VAL A 468 119.34 20.54 -15.92
C VAL A 468 120.28 21.56 -16.54
N ALA A 469 119.76 22.55 -17.27
CA ALA A 469 120.55 23.64 -17.84
C ALA A 469 121.27 24.46 -16.75
N GLN A 470 120.58 24.74 -15.65
CA GLN A 470 121.14 25.48 -14.51
C GLN A 470 122.21 24.67 -13.76
N ILE A 471 122.00 23.36 -13.59
CA ILE A 471 123.01 22.45 -13.03
C ILE A 471 124.24 22.41 -13.93
N LYS A 472 124.07 22.28 -15.25
CA LYS A 472 125.19 22.27 -16.21
C LYS A 472 125.97 23.58 -16.16
N SER A 473 125.28 24.72 -16.21
CA SER A 473 125.92 26.04 -16.09
C SER A 473 126.69 26.21 -14.79
N SER A 474 126.16 25.70 -13.68
CA SER A 474 126.85 25.74 -12.38
C SER A 474 128.06 24.82 -12.36
N THR A 475 127.97 23.64 -12.99
CA THR A 475 129.05 22.66 -13.09
C THR A 475 130.20 23.17 -13.97
N ASP A 476 129.88 23.78 -15.12
CA ASP A 476 130.86 24.35 -16.05
C ASP A 476 131.61 25.55 -15.45
N ALA A 477 131.03 26.23 -14.45
CA ALA A 477 131.66 27.35 -13.74
C ALA A 477 132.67 26.92 -12.64
N VAL A 478 132.59 25.68 -12.15
CA VAL A 478 133.47 25.18 -11.07
C VAL A 478 134.96 25.23 -11.45
N PRO A 479 135.40 24.74 -12.63
CA PRO A 479 136.82 24.78 -13.01
C PRO A 479 137.36 26.22 -13.09
N VAL A 480 136.57 27.15 -13.61
CA VAL A 480 136.95 28.58 -13.72
C VAL A 480 137.13 29.18 -12.33
N MET A 481 136.17 28.95 -11.42
CA MET A 481 136.27 29.44 -10.04
C MET A 481 137.48 28.86 -9.29
N VAL A 482 137.76 27.56 -9.48
CA VAL A 482 138.93 26.91 -8.88
C VAL A 482 140.22 27.53 -9.44
N GLN A 483 140.28 27.78 -10.74
CA GLN A 483 141.45 28.36 -11.39
C GLN A 483 141.69 29.82 -10.97
N ASP A 484 140.63 30.63 -10.88
CA ASP A 484 140.70 32.00 -10.39
C ASP A 484 141.22 32.04 -8.95
N ALA A 485 140.75 31.14 -8.09
CA ALA A 485 141.24 31.02 -6.71
C ALA A 485 142.73 30.63 -6.65
N TYR A 486 143.18 29.68 -7.47
CA TYR A 486 144.60 29.32 -7.57
C TYR A 486 145.47 30.49 -8.04
N SER A 487 145.02 31.25 -9.06
CA SER A 487 145.75 32.42 -9.56
C SER A 487 145.84 33.53 -8.52
N GLY A 488 144.77 33.77 -7.75
CA GLY A 488 144.72 34.76 -6.68
C GLY A 488 145.67 34.44 -5.53
N ILE A 489 145.83 33.16 -5.19
CA ILE A 489 146.81 32.70 -4.19
C ILE A 489 148.25 32.93 -4.71
N GLY A 490 148.51 32.63 -5.99
CA GLY A 490 149.82 32.88 -6.61
C GLY A 490 150.24 34.36 -6.53
N ALA A 491 149.35 35.27 -6.94
CA ALA A 491 149.61 36.71 -6.90
C ALA A 491 149.70 37.29 -5.47
N ALA A 492 149.17 36.60 -4.46
CA ALA A 492 149.34 36.99 -3.06
C ALA A 492 150.73 36.61 -2.52
N PHE A 493 151.28 35.47 -2.95
CA PHE A 493 152.63 35.05 -2.58
C PHE A 493 153.71 35.95 -3.19
N GLU A 494 153.59 36.38 -4.45
CA GLU A 494 154.51 37.35 -5.07
C GLU A 494 154.53 38.68 -4.30
N ARG A 495 153.36 39.23 -3.99
CA ARG A 495 153.27 40.48 -3.20
C ARG A 495 153.89 40.37 -1.81
N ALA A 496 153.81 39.19 -1.18
CA ALA A 496 154.46 38.95 0.09
C ALA A 496 155.99 38.88 -0.05
N ALA A 497 156.50 38.29 -1.13
CA ALA A 497 157.94 38.23 -1.41
C ALA A 497 158.52 39.65 -1.66
N ASP A 498 157.87 40.46 -2.51
CA ASP A 498 158.29 41.84 -2.80
C ASP A 498 158.28 42.73 -1.54
N ALA A 499 157.31 42.53 -0.63
CA ALA A 499 157.23 43.27 0.61
C ALA A 499 158.37 42.93 1.58
N VAL A 500 158.82 41.67 1.61
CA VAL A 500 159.95 41.22 2.43
C VAL A 500 161.26 41.78 1.87
N GLU A 501 161.44 41.83 0.55
CA GLU A 501 162.62 42.40 -0.09
C GLU A 501 162.73 43.91 0.15
N ASN A 502 161.63 44.66 0.02
CA ASN A 502 161.60 46.09 0.34
C ASN A 502 161.90 46.38 1.82
N LEU A 503 161.48 45.50 2.74
CA LEU A 503 161.77 45.65 4.17
C LEU A 503 163.28 45.49 4.46
N ALA A 504 163.94 44.54 3.78
CA ALA A 504 165.38 44.34 3.89
C ALA A 504 166.16 45.57 3.38
N ASP A 505 165.77 46.14 2.25
CA ASP A 505 166.40 47.31 1.64
C ASP A 505 166.25 48.59 2.50
N THR A 506 165.14 48.68 3.24
CA THR A 506 164.86 49.81 4.15
C THR A 506 165.73 49.74 5.41
N LEU A 507 166.02 48.54 5.92
CA LEU A 507 166.85 48.34 7.10
C LEU A 507 168.33 48.67 6.82
N ASP A 508 168.84 48.36 5.63
CA ASP A 508 170.21 48.71 5.24
C ASP A 508 170.42 50.22 5.09
N ARG A 509 169.39 50.96 4.65
CA ARG A 509 169.44 52.44 4.56
C ARG A 509 169.38 53.15 5.91
N MET A 510 168.88 52.49 6.96
CA MET A 510 168.80 53.08 8.32
C MET A 510 170.11 52.97 9.12
N ALA A 511 171.10 52.21 8.66
CA ALA A 511 172.37 52.02 9.38
C ALA A 511 173.44 53.09 9.12
N ALA A 512 173.18 54.10 8.25
CA ALA A 512 174.19 55.05 7.79
C ALA A 512 173.73 56.53 7.70
N ASP A 513 173.28 57.17 8.79
CA ASP A 513 173.50 58.62 9.08
C ASP A 513 172.92 59.07 10.46
N PRO A 514 173.56 59.96 11.25
CA PRO A 514 173.02 60.52 12.50
C PRO A 514 172.54 62.00 12.41
N LEU A 515 171.46 62.32 13.14
CA LEU A 515 170.95 63.64 13.62
C LEU A 515 170.38 64.67 12.61
N SER A 516 169.09 65.03 12.77
CA SER A 516 168.61 66.40 13.12
C SER A 516 167.08 66.64 12.89
N THR A 517 166.41 66.94 14.01
CA THR A 517 165.42 68.01 14.30
C THR A 517 164.39 68.58 13.31
N GLU A 518 163.18 68.78 13.88
CA GLU A 518 162.21 69.89 13.75
C GLU A 518 161.03 69.84 12.76
N GLY A 519 159.82 69.88 13.34
CA GLY A 519 158.90 71.02 13.11
C GLY A 519 157.64 70.80 12.28
N GLY A 520 156.46 70.89 12.94
CA GLY A 520 155.34 71.66 12.38
C GLY A 520 154.11 70.91 11.83
N GLY A 521 153.19 70.55 12.73
CA GLY A 521 151.79 71.02 12.76
C GLY A 521 150.90 70.99 11.50
N GLY A 522 149.77 70.28 11.64
CA GLY A 522 148.47 70.79 11.19
C GLY A 522 147.66 69.90 10.25
N ARG A 523 146.56 69.36 10.80
CA ARG A 523 145.34 68.87 10.12
C ARG A 523 145.59 67.80 9.05
N ARG A 524 145.69 66.54 9.44
CA ARG A 524 145.85 65.44 8.49
C ARG A 524 145.13 64.20 8.98
#